data_AF-A0A973D0T4-F1
#
_entry.id   AF-A0A973D0T4-F1
#
_cell.length_a   1.000
_cell.length_b   1.000
_cell.length_c   1.000
_cell.angle_alpha   90.00
_cell.angle_beta   90.00
_cell.angle_gamma   90.00
#
_symmetry.space_group_name_H-M   'P 1'
#
loop_
_entity.id
_entity.type
_entity.pdbx_description
1 polymer ?
#
loop_
_entity_poly.entity_id
_entity_poly.type
_entity_poly.pdbx_seq_one_letter_code
_entity_poly.pdbx_strand_id
1 'polypeptide(L)'
;VELTQLALHEHIGQAGKYFIAIAILCFAFTSIVANYSYAENSMVHFGLDSKVGMTCLRLFVMGMVVWGSVQSVSTVFNAADAAMGLMATINLFAILLLSNTVHKLTKDYFASRKAGQEPDFKAENFPELRNKIDGQIWK
;
A
#
# COMPACT_ATOMS: atom_id res chain seq x y z
N VAL A 1 -19.91 10.72 0.65
CA VAL A 1 -20.51 10.09 -0.54
C VAL A 1 -21.91 10.62 -0.80
N GLU A 2 -22.75 10.74 0.23
CA GLU A 2 -24.11 11.30 0.09
C GLU A 2 -24.09 12.77 -0.37
N LEU A 3 -23.21 13.60 0.21
CA LEU A 3 -23.08 15.02 -0.16
C LEU A 3 -22.63 15.23 -1.62
N THR A 4 -21.72 14.38 -2.13
CA THR A 4 -21.27 14.42 -3.52
C THR A 4 -22.32 13.91 -4.49
N GLN A 5 -23.16 12.94 -4.09
CA GLN A 5 -24.30 12.50 -4.89
C GLN A 5 -25.38 13.59 -4.98
N LEU A 6 -25.66 14.29 -3.90
CA LEU A 6 -26.62 15.41 -3.86
C LEU A 6 -26.17 16.59 -4.72
N ALA A 7 -24.89 17.00 -4.60
CA ALA A 7 -24.34 18.10 -5.40
C ALA A 7 -24.38 17.82 -6.92
N LEU A 8 -24.13 16.57 -7.33
CA LEU A 8 -24.15 16.20 -8.75
C LEU A 8 -25.58 16.01 -9.27
N HIS A 9 -26.53 15.62 -8.42
CA HIS A 9 -27.95 15.59 -8.75
C HIS A 9 -28.48 17.01 -9.02
N GLU A 10 -28.03 18.00 -8.26
CA GLU A 10 -28.41 19.41 -8.42
C GLU A 10 -27.88 20.02 -9.73
N HIS A 11 -26.75 19.54 -10.26
CA HIS A 11 -26.13 20.07 -11.49
C HIS A 11 -26.38 19.25 -12.77
N ILE A 12 -26.60 17.93 -12.68
CA ILE A 12 -26.69 17.01 -13.83
C ILE A 12 -28.05 16.26 -13.89
N GLY A 13 -28.91 16.43 -12.88
CA GLY A 13 -30.21 15.75 -12.78
C GLY A 13 -30.08 14.25 -12.47
N GLN A 14 -31.15 13.49 -12.70
CA GLN A 14 -31.24 12.06 -12.35
C GLN A 14 -30.15 11.18 -13.01
N ALA A 15 -29.62 11.57 -14.17
CA ALA A 15 -28.54 10.85 -14.86
C ALA A 15 -27.22 10.86 -14.05
N GLY A 16 -26.96 11.91 -13.25
CA GLY A 16 -25.76 12.03 -12.43
C GLY A 16 -25.67 10.96 -11.34
N LYS A 17 -26.81 10.52 -10.79
CA LYS A 17 -26.85 9.45 -9.77
C LYS A 17 -26.37 8.11 -10.32
N TYR A 18 -26.80 7.74 -11.52
CA TYR A 18 -26.37 6.50 -12.18
C TYR A 18 -24.90 6.53 -12.56
N PHE A 19 -24.41 7.68 -13.08
CA PHE A 19 -23.00 7.85 -13.40
C PHE A 19 -22.10 7.67 -12.17
N ILE A 20 -22.43 8.34 -11.06
CA ILE A 20 -21.66 8.20 -9.81
C ILE A 20 -21.69 6.77 -9.31
N ALA A 21 -22.84 6.10 -9.34
CA ALA A 21 -22.94 4.72 -8.89
C ALA A 21 -22.00 3.78 -9.68
N ILE A 22 -21.94 3.93 -11.01
CA ILE A 22 -21.03 3.16 -11.87
C ILE A 22 -19.57 3.53 -11.57
N ALA A 23 -19.25 4.82 -11.43
CA ALA A 23 -17.90 5.26 -11.13
C ALA A 23 -17.39 4.72 -9.78
N ILE A 24 -18.24 4.78 -8.73
CA ILE A 24 -17.92 4.22 -7.41
C ILE A 24 -17.76 2.71 -7.49
N LEU A 25 -18.61 2.00 -8.24
CA LEU A 25 -18.48 0.55 -8.42
C LEU A 25 -17.13 0.19 -9.05
N CYS A 26 -16.76 0.84 -10.16
CA CYS A 26 -15.48 0.61 -10.83
C CYS A 26 -14.30 0.93 -9.91
N PHE A 27 -14.36 2.05 -9.19
CA PHE A 27 -13.29 2.47 -8.28
C PHE A 27 -13.14 1.53 -7.07
N ALA A 28 -14.26 1.12 -6.47
CA ALA A 28 -14.26 0.17 -5.36
C ALA A 28 -13.72 -1.19 -5.80
N PHE A 29 -14.14 -1.68 -6.97
CA PHE A 29 -13.69 -2.95 -7.52
C PHE A 29 -12.18 -2.97 -7.77
N THR A 30 -11.64 -1.97 -8.47
CA THR A 30 -10.19 -1.90 -8.73
C THR A 30 -9.39 -1.74 -7.44
N SER A 31 -9.91 -0.97 -6.47
CA SER A 31 -9.27 -0.81 -5.16
C SER A 31 -9.21 -2.12 -4.37
N ILE A 32 -10.28 -2.94 -4.39
CA ILE A 32 -10.28 -4.26 -3.74
C ILE A 32 -9.26 -5.19 -4.39
N VAL A 33 -9.21 -5.22 -5.73
CA VAL A 33 -8.25 -6.05 -6.47
C VAL A 33 -6.81 -5.63 -6.20
N ALA A 34 -6.53 -4.32 -6.16
CA ALA A 34 -5.21 -3.80 -5.82
C ALA A 34 -4.79 -4.21 -4.40
N ASN A 35 -5.68 -4.04 -3.41
CA ASN A 35 -5.42 -4.44 -2.02
C ASN A 35 -5.21 -5.96 -1.86
N TYR A 36 -6.00 -6.77 -2.59
CA TYR A 36 -5.78 -8.22 -2.63
C TYR A 36 -4.39 -8.57 -3.20
N SER A 37 -3.99 -7.92 -4.29
CA SER A 37 -2.66 -8.12 -4.89
C SER A 37 -1.53 -7.76 -3.94
N TYR A 38 -1.65 -6.67 -3.17
CA TYR A 38 -0.66 -6.32 -2.14
C TYR A 38 -0.58 -7.38 -1.04
N ALA A 39 -1.73 -7.90 -0.58
CA ALA A 39 -1.76 -8.95 0.44
C ALA A 39 -1.18 -10.28 -0.09
N GLU A 40 -1.47 -10.65 -1.33
CA GLU A 40 -0.94 -11.85 -1.98
C GLU A 40 0.58 -11.77 -2.14
N ASN A 41 1.11 -10.64 -2.63
CA ASN A 41 2.55 -10.41 -2.72
C ASN A 41 3.24 -10.50 -1.35
N SER A 42 2.61 -9.96 -0.31
CA SER A 42 3.12 -10.06 1.07
C SER A 42 3.15 -11.51 1.54
N MET A 43 2.10 -12.30 1.29
CA MET A 43 2.07 -13.72 1.65
C MET A 43 3.16 -14.54 0.93
N VAL A 44 3.39 -14.27 -0.35
CA VAL A 44 4.47 -14.93 -1.11
C VAL A 44 5.84 -14.59 -0.50
N HIS A 45 6.06 -13.33 -0.13
CA HIS A 45 7.31 -12.91 0.51
C HIS A 45 7.55 -13.60 1.88
N PHE A 46 6.49 -13.88 2.64
CA PHE A 46 6.57 -14.61 3.90
C PHE A 46 6.60 -16.14 3.75
N GLY A 47 6.63 -16.68 2.52
CA GLY A 47 6.64 -18.13 2.27
C GLY A 47 5.32 -18.81 2.60
N LEU A 48 4.21 -18.05 2.60
CA LEU A 48 2.85 -18.54 2.84
C LEU A 48 2.09 -18.78 1.52
N ASP A 49 2.79 -19.03 0.42
CA ASP A 49 2.27 -19.23 -0.94
C ASP A 49 1.50 -20.55 -1.12
N SER A 50 1.15 -21.23 -0.03
CA SER A 50 0.32 -22.43 -0.07
C SER A 50 -1.06 -22.15 -0.68
N LYS A 51 -1.60 -23.12 -1.42
CA LYS A 51 -2.97 -23.08 -1.95
C LYS A 51 -4.01 -22.79 -0.86
N VAL A 52 -3.78 -23.29 0.36
CA VAL A 52 -4.64 -23.05 1.52
C VAL A 52 -4.58 -21.58 1.95
N GLY A 53 -3.38 -21.01 2.07
CA GLY A 53 -3.18 -19.61 2.43
C GLY A 53 -3.86 -18.64 1.46
N MET A 54 -3.64 -18.82 0.15
CA MET A 54 -4.29 -18.00 -0.88
C MET A 54 -5.83 -18.15 -0.85
N THR A 55 -6.33 -19.36 -0.63
CA THR A 55 -7.79 -19.60 -0.53
C THR A 55 -8.38 -18.90 0.69
N CYS A 56 -7.72 -18.99 1.85
CA CYS A 56 -8.11 -18.28 3.06
C CYS A 56 -8.14 -16.77 2.85
N LEU A 57 -7.13 -16.19 2.18
CA LEU A 57 -7.09 -14.76 1.86
C LEU A 57 -8.29 -14.35 0.98
N ARG A 58 -8.59 -15.11 -0.07
CA ARG A 58 -9.74 -14.82 -0.95
C ARG A 58 -11.07 -14.87 -0.20
N LEU A 59 -11.26 -15.90 0.63
CA LEU A 59 -12.47 -16.04 1.46
C LEU A 59 -12.58 -14.89 2.47
N PHE A 60 -11.46 -14.49 3.07
CA PHE A 60 -11.42 -13.37 4.00
C PHE A 60 -11.79 -12.05 3.32
N VAL A 61 -11.18 -11.74 2.16
CA VAL A 61 -11.50 -10.52 1.40
C VAL A 61 -12.97 -10.50 0.97
N MET A 62 -13.49 -11.61 0.44
CA MET A 62 -14.92 -11.71 0.11
C MET A 62 -15.82 -11.52 1.34
N GLY A 63 -15.45 -12.12 2.48
CA GLY A 63 -16.17 -11.94 3.75
C GLY A 63 -16.17 -10.48 4.22
N MET A 64 -15.04 -9.79 4.11
CA MET A 64 -14.90 -8.37 4.46
C MET A 64 -15.74 -7.46 3.54
N VAL A 65 -15.85 -7.78 2.24
CA VAL A 65 -16.70 -7.05 1.31
C VAL A 65 -18.18 -7.21 1.68
N VAL A 66 -18.63 -8.43 1.99
CA VAL A 66 -20.01 -8.68 2.44
C VAL A 66 -20.28 -7.98 3.78
N TRP A 67 -19.37 -8.12 4.75
CA TRP A 67 -19.49 -7.45 6.04
C TRP A 67 -19.53 -5.92 5.89
N GLY A 68 -18.67 -5.34 5.05
CA GLY A 68 -18.66 -3.90 4.78
C GLY A 68 -19.96 -3.40 4.14
N SER A 69 -20.66 -4.24 3.37
CA SER A 69 -21.94 -3.88 2.74
C SER A 69 -23.11 -3.75 3.72
N VAL A 70 -23.04 -4.42 4.88
CA VAL A 70 -24.10 -4.41 5.91
C VAL A 70 -23.78 -3.50 7.10
N GLN A 71 -22.54 -3.05 7.22
CA GLN A 71 -22.10 -2.20 8.33
C GLN A 71 -22.32 -0.71 8.06
N SER A 72 -22.36 0.06 9.16
CA SER A 72 -22.40 1.51 9.06
C SER A 72 -21.08 2.04 8.50
N VAL A 73 -21.18 3.11 7.72
CA VAL A 73 -20.02 3.76 7.08
C VAL A 73 -18.97 4.17 8.12
N SER A 74 -19.39 4.70 9.27
CA SER A 74 -18.48 5.09 10.35
C SER A 74 -17.74 3.90 10.96
N THR A 75 -18.41 2.76 11.15
CA THR A 75 -17.77 1.53 11.65
C THR A 75 -16.70 1.03 10.69
N VAL A 76 -16.99 1.02 9.38
CA VAL A 76 -16.03 0.59 8.35
C VAL A 76 -14.81 1.50 8.31
N PHE A 77 -15.02 2.82 8.34
CA PHE A 77 -13.91 3.78 8.40
C PHE A 77 -13.09 3.65 9.69
N ASN A 78 -13.73 3.53 10.85
CA ASN A 78 -13.01 3.33 12.11
C ASN A 78 -12.16 2.06 12.11
N ALA A 79 -12.67 0.97 11.54
CA ALA A 79 -11.91 -0.27 11.39
C ALA A 79 -10.73 -0.11 10.41
N ALA A 80 -10.94 0.59 9.29
CA ALA A 80 -9.90 0.90 8.32
C ALA A 80 -8.81 1.81 8.92
N ASP A 81 -9.19 2.84 9.67
CA ASP A 81 -8.27 3.76 10.33
C ASP A 81 -7.44 3.05 11.40
N ALA A 82 -8.05 2.15 12.18
CA ALA A 82 -7.32 1.32 13.14
C ALA A 82 -6.28 0.41 12.46
N ALA A 83 -6.65 -0.25 11.36
CA ALA A 83 -5.73 -1.08 10.58
C ALA A 83 -4.61 -0.25 9.94
N MET A 84 -4.93 0.92 9.40
CA MET A 84 -3.96 1.85 8.83
C MET A 84 -3.00 2.37 9.89
N GLY A 85 -3.49 2.70 11.09
CA GLY A 85 -2.67 3.12 12.22
C GLY A 85 -1.68 2.04 12.65
N LEU A 86 -2.10 0.77 12.70
CA LEU A 86 -1.20 -0.35 13.00
C LEU A 86 -0.12 -0.51 11.92
N MET A 87 -0.51 -0.50 10.64
CA MET A 87 0.42 -0.59 9.51
C MET A 87 1.44 0.56 9.52
N ALA A 88 0.96 1.79 9.72
CA ALA A 88 1.79 2.99 9.78
C ALA A 88 2.77 2.94 10.96
N THR A 89 2.33 2.44 12.12
CA THR A 89 3.19 2.32 13.31
C THR A 89 4.33 1.32 13.08
N ILE A 90 4.03 0.15 12.52
CA ILE A 90 5.06 -0.86 12.18
C ILE A 90 6.05 -0.30 11.16
N ASN A 91 5.55 0.34 10.10
CA ASN A 91 6.37 0.94 9.06
C ASN A 91 7.27 2.06 9.63
N LEU A 92 6.70 2.96 10.44
CA LEU A 92 7.44 4.04 11.07
C LEU A 92 8.55 3.50 11.97
N PHE A 93 8.29 2.45 12.76
CA PHE A 93 9.32 1.81 13.57
C PHE A 93 10.44 1.22 12.72
N ALA A 94 10.10 0.55 11.60
CA ALA A 94 11.09 0.04 10.66
C ALA A 94 11.93 1.16 10.02
N ILE A 95 11.31 2.28 9.62
CA ILE A 95 12.01 3.46 9.10
C ILE A 95 12.95 4.04 10.16
N LEU A 96 12.53 4.12 11.42
CA LEU A 96 13.38 4.62 12.51
C LEU A 96 14.62 3.74 12.71
N LEU A 97 14.47 2.41 12.64
CA LEU A 97 15.61 1.48 12.69
C LEU A 97 16.53 1.61 11.46
N LEU A 98 15.95 1.85 10.28
CA LEU A 98 16.71 2.08 9.04
C LEU A 98 17.25 3.51 8.90
N SER A 99 16.86 4.44 9.77
CA SER A 99 17.14 5.88 9.64
C SER A 99 18.64 6.16 9.49
N ASN A 100 19.49 5.46 10.25
CA ASN A 100 20.94 5.59 10.14
C ASN A 100 21.45 5.14 8.75
N THR A 101 20.95 4.03 8.23
CA THR A 101 21.27 3.52 6.89
C THR A 101 20.81 4.49 5.81
N VAL A 102 19.56 4.96 5.88
CA VAL A 102 18.97 5.90 4.91
C VAL A 102 19.76 7.21 4.92
N HIS A 103 20.13 7.73 6.09
CA HIS A 103 20.92 8.96 6.20
C HIS A 103 22.30 8.83 5.53
N LYS A 104 23.03 7.74 5.77
CA LYS A 104 24.33 7.48 5.14
C LYS A 104 24.21 7.39 3.61
N LEU A 105 23.25 6.62 3.09
CA LEU A 105 23.00 6.48 1.65
C LEU A 105 22.59 7.79 0.99
N THR A 106 21.73 8.55 1.66
CA THR A 106 21.25 9.85 1.17
C THR A 106 22.41 10.85 1.09
N LYS A 107 23.31 10.85 2.09
CA LYS A 107 24.50 11.70 2.08
C LYS A 107 25.46 11.35 0.94
N ASP A 108 25.69 10.06 0.71
CA ASP A 108 26.52 9.58 -0.40
C ASP A 108 25.93 9.99 -1.76
N TYR A 109 24.62 9.75 -1.94
CA TYR A 109 23.90 10.17 -3.14
C TYR A 109 24.01 11.68 -3.42
N PHE A 110 23.77 12.53 -2.40
CA PHE A 110 23.89 13.98 -2.55
C PHE A 110 25.34 14.44 -2.76
N ALA A 111 26.33 13.75 -2.18
CA ALA A 111 27.74 14.05 -2.41
C ALA A 111 28.14 13.77 -3.87
N SER A 112 27.77 12.60 -4.40
CA SER A 112 28.01 12.22 -5.81
C SER A 112 27.33 13.18 -6.78
N ARG A 113 26.06 13.53 -6.51
CA ARG A 113 25.32 14.50 -7.34
C ARG A 113 25.96 15.90 -7.31
N LYS A 114 26.46 16.35 -6.15
CA LYS A 114 27.13 17.65 -6.01
C LYS A 114 28.51 17.67 -6.68
N ALA A 115 29.18 16.53 -6.76
CA ALA A 115 30.43 16.35 -7.50
C ALA A 115 30.22 16.27 -9.03
N GLY A 116 28.98 16.33 -9.52
CA GLY A 116 28.65 16.22 -10.95
C GLY A 116 28.84 14.79 -11.50
N GLN A 117 28.96 13.80 -10.62
CA GLN A 117 29.10 12.39 -10.98
C GLN A 117 27.72 11.73 -10.98
N GLU A 118 27.54 10.74 -11.84
CA GLU A 118 26.35 9.89 -11.79
C GLU A 118 26.35 9.11 -10.46
N PRO A 119 25.26 9.18 -9.67
CA PRO A 119 25.20 8.49 -8.39
C PRO A 119 25.15 6.98 -8.63
N ASP A 120 26.28 6.32 -8.40
CA ASP A 120 26.44 4.87 -8.50
C ASP A 120 26.51 4.24 -7.11
N PHE A 121 25.50 3.44 -6.75
CA PHE A 121 25.45 2.78 -5.45
C PHE A 121 26.35 1.55 -5.44
N LYS A 122 27.52 1.67 -4.82
CA LYS A 122 28.44 0.54 -4.62
C LYS A 122 28.25 -0.06 -3.23
N ALA A 123 27.65 -1.24 -3.16
CA ALA A 123 27.46 -1.98 -1.90
C ALA A 123 28.77 -2.25 -1.13
N GLU A 124 29.91 -2.26 -1.83
CA GLU A 124 31.26 -2.41 -1.26
C GLU A 124 31.66 -1.26 -0.33
N ASN A 125 31.16 -0.03 -0.58
CA ASN A 125 31.45 1.14 0.24
C ASN A 125 30.72 1.13 1.59
N PHE A 126 29.81 0.17 1.79
CA PHE A 126 28.99 0.05 3.00
C PHE A 126 29.11 -1.37 3.60
N PRO A 127 30.23 -1.70 4.29
CA PRO A 127 30.47 -3.03 4.84
C PRO A 127 29.39 -3.50 5.84
N GLU A 128 28.72 -2.57 6.51
CA GLU A 128 27.59 -2.82 7.43
C GLU A 128 26.31 -3.31 6.72
N LEU A 129 26.18 -3.01 5.42
CA LEU A 129 25.02 -3.38 4.61
C LEU A 129 25.26 -4.64 3.77
N ARG A 130 26.51 -5.08 3.66
CA ARG A 130 26.94 -6.22 2.83
C ARG A 130 26.27 -7.55 3.22
N ASN A 131 25.91 -7.72 4.50
CA ASN A 131 25.17 -8.89 5.00
C ASN A 131 23.64 -8.69 5.02
N LYS A 132 23.14 -7.50 4.69
CA LYS A 132 21.72 -7.14 4.70
C LYS A 132 21.14 -6.88 3.31
N ILE A 133 21.98 -6.86 2.28
CA ILE A 133 21.61 -6.60 0.88
C ILE A 133 22.01 -7.82 0.06
N ASP A 134 21.13 -8.29 -0.81
CA ASP A 134 21.46 -9.30 -1.79
C ASP A 134 22.37 -8.69 -2.88
N GLY A 135 23.62 -9.13 -2.92
CA GLY A 135 24.66 -8.60 -3.81
C GLY A 135 24.42 -8.88 -5.30
N GLN A 136 23.37 -9.64 -5.65
CA GLN A 136 23.01 -9.88 -7.05
C GLN A 136 22.11 -8.81 -7.67
N ILE A 137 21.47 -7.97 -6.86
CA ILE A 137 20.47 -6.98 -7.35
C ILE A 137 21.16 -5.74 -7.97
N TRP A 138 22.38 -5.42 -7.53
CA TRP A 138 23.10 -4.19 -7.86
C TRP A 138 24.42 -4.45 -8.59
N LYS A 139 24.40 -5.33 -9.60
CA LYS A 139 25.54 -5.58 -10.51
C LYS A 139 25.56 -4.63 -11.69
#